data_AF-A0A958L8M7-F1
#
_entry.id   AF-A0A958L8M7-F1
#
_cell.length_a   1.000
_cell.length_b   1.000
_cell.length_c   1.000
_cell.angle_alpha   90.00
_cell.angle_beta   90.00
_cell.angle_gamma   90.00
#
_symmetry.space_group_name_H-M   'P 1'
#
loop_
_entity.id
_entity.type
_entity.pdbx_description
1 polymer ?
#
loop_
_entity_poly.entity_id
_entity_poly.type
_entity_poly.pdbx_seq_one_letter_code
_entity_poly.pdbx_strand_id
1 'polypeptide(L)'
;WLQPQKGITTYNNYLIVYVYNLQGFLSDIPKSKYLEFYANMPSMGHDLEDSGNFRRLTKGIYINDSIRLNMGGEWSMELWLLDRQDNITDSAKWIETW
;
A
#
# COMPACT_ATOMS: atom_id res chain seq x y z
N TRP A 1 16.01 33.62 -11.48
CA TRP A 1 16.48 32.25 -11.73
C TRP A 1 15.88 31.36 -10.67
N LEU A 2 14.70 30.81 -10.91
CA LEU A 2 14.07 29.89 -9.97
C LEU A 2 14.64 28.51 -10.23
N GLN A 3 15.29 27.95 -9.21
CA GLN A 3 15.66 26.55 -9.20
C GLN A 3 14.45 25.79 -8.61
N PRO A 4 13.86 24.82 -9.32
CA PRO A 4 12.86 23.96 -8.70
C PRO A 4 13.51 23.24 -7.52
N GLN A 5 12.76 23.01 -6.45
CA GLN A 5 13.27 22.18 -5.36
C GLN A 5 13.64 20.80 -5.92
N LYS A 6 14.92 20.46 -5.74
CA LYS A 6 15.47 19.14 -6.02
C LYS A 6 14.96 18.24 -4.89
N GLY A 7 14.01 17.37 -5.21
CA GLY A 7 13.28 16.58 -4.25
C GLY A 7 14.15 15.74 -3.32
N ILE A 8 13.59 15.42 -2.16
CA ILE A 8 13.88 14.15 -1.48
C ILE A 8 12.63 13.29 -1.71
N THR A 9 12.52 12.70 -2.91
CA THR A 9 11.42 11.81 -3.34
C THR A 9 11.69 10.34 -2.98
N THR A 10 12.50 10.05 -1.96
CA THR A 10 13.27 8.80 -1.95
C THR A 10 13.27 8.07 -0.63
N TYR A 11 12.14 7.46 -0.29
CA TYR A 11 12.17 6.07 0.13
C TYR A 11 11.10 5.36 -0.69
N ASN A 12 11.52 4.50 -1.62
CA ASN A 12 10.60 3.52 -2.17
C ASN A 12 10.22 2.61 -1.00
N ASN A 13 9.04 2.83 -0.45
CA ASN A 13 8.53 1.97 0.60
C ASN A 13 8.06 0.68 -0.05
N TYR A 14 8.38 -0.43 0.59
CA TYR A 14 7.92 -1.73 0.15
C TYR A 14 6.96 -2.32 1.16
N LEU A 15 5.86 -2.88 0.67
CA LEU A 15 4.91 -3.64 1.45
C LEU A 15 4.85 -5.05 0.88
N ILE A 16 5.17 -6.05 1.72
CA ILE A 16 5.01 -7.47 1.38
C ILE A 16 3.75 -7.97 2.07
N VAL A 17 2.84 -8.55 1.29
CA VAL A 17 1.56 -9.08 1.76
C VAL A 17 1.58 -10.60 1.63
N TYR A 18 1.29 -11.27 2.74
CA TYR A 18 1.11 -12.71 2.82
C TYR A 18 -0.37 -13.03 2.91
N VAL A 19 -0.86 -13.89 2.02
CA VAL A 19 -2.26 -14.28 1.94
C VAL A 19 -2.38 -15.76 2.26
N TYR A 20 -3.20 -16.06 3.27
CA TYR A 20 -3.45 -17.41 3.77
C TYR A 20 -4.91 -17.80 3.53
N ASN A 21 -5.16 -19.08 3.28
CA ASN A 21 -6.50 -19.64 3.31
C ASN A 21 -6.94 -19.93 4.76
N LEU A 22 -8.18 -20.40 4.93
CA LEU A 22 -8.75 -20.75 6.24
C LEU A 22 -7.99 -21.86 6.97
N GLN A 23 -7.18 -22.65 6.26
CA GLN A 23 -6.35 -23.72 6.81
C GLN A 23 -4.93 -23.25 7.14
N GLY A 24 -4.62 -21.95 6.98
CA GLY A 24 -3.30 -21.37 7.27
C GLY A 24 -2.24 -21.62 6.20
N PHE A 25 -2.62 -22.11 5.01
CA PHE A 25 -1.69 -22.29 3.89
C PHE A 25 -1.68 -21.06 2.99
N LEU A 26 -0.49 -20.74 2.44
CA LEU A 26 -0.37 -19.69 1.42
C LEU A 26 -1.29 -19.97 0.23
N SER A 27 -2.11 -18.98 -0.11
CA SER A 27 -3.09 -19.05 -1.18
C SER A 27 -3.11 -17.75 -1.96
N ASP A 28 -3.25 -17.85 -3.28
CA ASP A 28 -3.39 -16.68 -4.13
C ASP A 28 -4.74 -15.99 -3.89
N ILE A 29 -4.74 -14.67 -4.06
CA ILE A 29 -5.96 -13.87 -4.12
C ILE A 29 -6.80 -14.35 -5.31
N PRO A 30 -8.13 -14.55 -5.16
CA PRO A 30 -9.01 -14.92 -6.26
C PRO A 30 -8.92 -13.91 -7.41
N LYS A 31 -9.00 -14.36 -8.66
CA LYS A 31 -8.95 -13.48 -9.87
C LYS A 31 -10.06 -12.42 -9.94
N SER A 32 -11.07 -12.52 -9.07
CA SER A 32 -12.14 -11.54 -8.92
C SER A 32 -11.81 -10.44 -7.91
N LYS A 33 -10.60 -10.44 -7.33
CA LYS A 33 -10.17 -9.49 -6.31
C LYS A 33 -8.75 -8.98 -6.57
N TYR A 34 -8.40 -7.84 -5.98
CA TYR A 34 -7.05 -7.25 -6.03
C TYR A 34 -6.77 -6.42 -4.77
N LEU A 35 -5.49 -6.10 -4.57
CA LEU A 35 -5.02 -5.29 -3.45
C LEU A 35 -4.87 -3.83 -3.87
N GLU A 36 -5.25 -2.92 -2.99
CA GLU A 36 -4.83 -1.52 -3.05
C GLU A 36 -4.27 -1.06 -1.72
N PHE A 37 -3.42 -0.05 -1.79
CA PHE A 37 -2.80 0.58 -0.63
C PHE A 37 -3.21 2.04 -0.59
N TYR A 38 -3.64 2.49 0.59
CA TYR A 38 -3.94 3.87 0.87
C TYR A 38 -3.20 4.30 2.14
N ALA A 39 -2.85 5.58 2.22
CA ALA A 39 -2.24 6.16 3.40
C ALA A 39 -2.53 7.65 3.46
N ASN A 40 -2.85 8.14 4.64
CA ASN A 40 -3.03 9.56 4.90
C ASN A 40 -2.31 9.97 6.18
N MET A 41 -1.90 11.22 6.24
CA MET A 41 -1.29 11.84 7.42
C MET A 41 -2.38 12.54 8.23
N PRO A 42 -2.88 11.97 9.35
CA PRO A 42 -4.08 12.46 10.02
C PRO A 42 -3.93 13.89 10.57
N SER A 43 -2.72 14.25 10.99
CA SER A 43 -2.42 15.56 11.60
C SER A 43 -2.51 16.72 10.61
N MET A 44 -2.26 16.48 9.33
CA MET A 44 -2.22 17.51 8.29
C MET A 44 -3.20 17.27 7.14
N GLY A 45 -3.89 16.13 7.12
CA GLY A 45 -4.85 15.78 6.06
C GLY A 45 -4.20 15.58 4.69
N HIS A 46 -2.93 15.19 4.65
CA HIS A 46 -2.21 14.93 3.41
C HIS A 46 -2.35 13.47 2.99
N ASP A 47 -2.67 13.23 1.73
CA ASP A 47 -2.61 11.90 1.13
C ASP A 47 -1.18 11.58 0.68
N LEU A 48 -0.95 10.29 0.41
CA LEU A 48 0.23 9.76 -0.27
C LEU A 48 0.47 10.37 -1.66
N GLU A 49 1.72 10.33 -2.14
CA GLU A 49 2.06 10.77 -3.52
C GLU A 49 1.74 9.69 -4.55
N ASP A 50 2.08 8.44 -4.24
CA ASP A 50 1.84 7.27 -5.09
C ASP A 50 1.55 6.04 -4.23
N SER A 51 0.40 5.37 -4.49
CA SER A 51 -0.01 4.16 -3.77
C SER A 51 0.76 2.95 -4.25
N GLY A 52 1.45 3.06 -5.39
CA GLY A 52 2.16 1.98 -6.02
C GLY A 52 1.23 0.90 -6.55
N ASN A 53 1.83 -0.19 -7.03
CA ASN A 53 1.09 -1.32 -7.58
C ASN A 53 1.57 -2.63 -6.97
N PHE A 54 0.62 -3.49 -6.61
CA PHE A 54 0.94 -4.84 -6.18
C PHE A 54 1.26 -5.75 -7.36
N ARG A 55 2.36 -6.49 -7.25
CA ARG A 55 2.70 -7.60 -8.13
C ARG A 55 2.90 -8.88 -7.34
N ARG A 56 2.49 -10.00 -7.92
CA ARG A 56 2.70 -11.32 -7.33
C ARG A 56 4.17 -11.72 -7.43
N LEU A 57 4.77 -12.14 -6.32
CA LEU A 57 6.10 -12.76 -6.29
C LEU A 57 5.99 -14.28 -6.44
N THR A 58 5.19 -14.90 -5.58
CA THR A 58 4.91 -16.33 -5.58
C THR A 58 3.52 -16.57 -4.99
N LYS A 59 3.13 -17.83 -4.83
CA LYS A 59 1.82 -18.21 -4.33
C LYS A 59 1.54 -17.54 -2.98
N GLY A 60 0.50 -16.72 -2.92
CA GLY A 60 0.08 -16.00 -1.71
C GLY A 60 1.05 -14.93 -1.22
N ILE A 61 2.06 -14.55 -2.00
CA ILE A 61 3.02 -13.49 -1.64
C ILE A 61 3.02 -12.41 -2.71
N TYR A 62 2.69 -11.20 -2.30
CA TYR A 62 2.60 -10.02 -3.14
C TYR A 62 3.52 -8.94 -2.61
N ILE A 63 4.08 -8.13 -3.50
CA ILE A 63 4.89 -6.98 -3.15
C ILE A 63 4.35 -5.74 -3.85
N ASN A 64 4.35 -4.63 -3.13
CA ASN A 64 4.29 -3.29 -3.71
C ASN A 64 5.57 -2.58 -3.32
N ASP A 65 6.45 -2.32 -4.28
CA ASP A 65 7.78 -1.71 -4.11
C ASP A 65 7.85 -0.28 -4.66
N SER A 66 6.68 0.35 -4.84
CA SER A 66 6.51 1.64 -5.51
C SER A 66 5.74 2.68 -4.69
N ILE A 67 5.53 2.42 -3.39
CA ILE A 67 4.81 3.33 -2.50
C ILE A 67 5.66 4.56 -2.22
N ARG A 68 5.10 5.76 -2.45
CA ARG A 68 5.76 7.04 -2.19
C ARG A 68 4.95 7.89 -1.21
N LEU A 69 5.55 8.10 -0.04
CA LEU A 69 5.10 9.09 0.94
C LEU A 69 5.76 10.42 0.59
N ASN A 70 5.02 11.52 0.71
CA ASN A 70 5.50 12.86 0.33
C ASN A 70 6.28 13.57 1.45
N MET A 71 6.24 13.08 2.69
CA MET A 71 6.94 13.63 3.84
C MET A 71 7.07 12.61 4.99
N GLY A 72 8.02 12.86 5.89
CA GLY A 72 8.14 12.10 7.14
C GLY A 72 7.07 12.48 8.16
N GLY A 73 6.87 11.61 9.14
CA GLY A 73 5.87 11.76 10.22
C GLY A 73 4.98 10.54 10.38
N GLU A 74 3.87 10.72 11.11
CA GLU A 74 2.91 9.66 11.42
C GLU A 74 1.87 9.50 10.31
N TRP A 75 1.76 8.29 9.76
CA TRP A 75 0.86 7.94 8.67
C TRP A 75 -0.14 6.86 9.12
N SER A 76 -1.41 7.09 8.81
CA SER A 76 -2.48 6.09 8.88
C SER A 76 -2.52 5.33 7.56
N MET A 77 -2.09 4.08 7.59
CA MET A 77 -1.98 3.19 6.44
C MET A 77 -3.15 2.22 6.40
N GLU A 78 -3.63 1.94 5.20
CA GLU A 78 -4.68 0.98 4.93
C GLU A 78 -4.32 0.09 3.73
N LEU A 79 -4.48 -1.22 3.90
CA LEU A 79 -4.43 -2.20 2.84
C LEU A 79 -5.85 -2.69 2.60
N TRP A 80 -6.32 -2.60 1.37
CA TRP A 80 -7.66 -3.01 0.98
C TRP A 80 -7.60 -4.21 0.06
N LEU A 81 -8.56 -5.13 0.23
CA LEU A 81 -8.86 -6.18 -0.72
C LEU A 81 -10.17 -5.86 -1.42
N LEU A 82 -10.10 -5.45 -2.68
CA LEU A 82 -11.27 -5.02 -3.43
C LEU A 82 -11.80 -6.14 -4.34
N ASP A 83 -13.08 -6.09 -4.66
CA ASP A 83 -13.66 -6.83 -5.79
C ASP A 83 -13.53 -6.04 -7.11
N ARG A 84 -14.03 -6.60 -8.23
CA ARG A 84 -13.97 -5.96 -9.55
C ARG A 84 -14.87 -4.73 -9.72
N GLN A 85 -15.66 -4.38 -8.71
CA GLN A 85 -16.52 -3.21 -8.70
C GLN A 85 -15.98 -2.13 -7.74
N ASP A 86 -14.70 -2.24 -7.35
CA ASP A 86 -14.03 -1.34 -6.40
C ASP A 86 -14.69 -1.34 -5.00
N ASN A 87 -15.40 -2.41 -4.61
CA ASN A 87 -15.89 -2.53 -3.23
C ASN A 87 -14.82 -3.15 -2.34
N ILE A 88 -14.55 -2.53 -1.19
CA ILE A 88 -13.67 -3.08 -0.16
C ILE A 88 -14.34 -4.32 0.44
N THR A 89 -13.74 -5.48 0.24
CA THR A 89 -14.21 -6.78 0.78
C THR A 89 -13.47 -7.24 2.02
N ASP A 90 -12.28 -6.69 2.27
CA ASP A 90 -11.50 -6.85 3.50
C ASP A 90 -10.49 -5.69 3.60
N SER A 91 -10.03 -5.38 4.81
CA SER A 91 -9.06 -4.31 5.02
C SER A 91 -8.21 -4.52 6.28
N ALA A 92 -6.96 -4.09 6.22
CA ALA A 92 -6.09 -3.95 7.38
C ALA A 92 -5.67 -2.47 7.52
N LYS A 93 -5.70 -1.96 8.74
CA LYS A 93 -5.33 -0.57 9.06
C LYS A 93 -4.30 -0.53 10.18
N TRP A 94 -3.27 0.30 10.03
CA TRP A 94 -2.22 0.47 11.02
C TRP A 94 -1.62 1.88 10.96
N ILE A 95 -0.81 2.22 11.96
CA ILE A 95 -0.11 3.51 12.05
C ILE A 95 1.38 3.23 11.97
N GLU A 96 2.10 3.98 11.15
CA GLU A 96 3.57 3.95 11.07
C GLU A 96 4.14 5.35 11.16
N THR A 97 5.34 5.47 11.72
CA THR A 97 6.06 6.74 11.86
C THR A 97 7.42 6.64 11.17
N TRP A 98 7.69 7.55 10.24
CA TRP A 98 8.91 7.61 9.43
C TRP A 98 9.71 8.89 9.67
#